data_AF-A0A6N9AUT7-F1
#
_entry.id   AF-A0A6N9AUT7-F1
#
_cell.length_a   1.000
_cell.length_b   1.000
_cell.length_c   1.000
_cell.angle_alpha   90.00
_cell.angle_beta   90.00
_cell.angle_gamma   90.00
#
_symmetry.space_group_name_H-M   'P 1'
#
loop_
_entity.id
_entity.type
_entity.pdbx_description
1 polymer ?
#
loop_
_entity_poly.entity_id
_entity_poly.type
_entity_poly.pdbx_seq_one_letter_code
_entity_poly.pdbx_strand_id
1 'polypeptide(L)'
;MATQSDSYIVPDVLESGLTTVFCGRAPSPESARRRAYYAHFSNKFWEILAESGLTERQLDPEDYALLPRYGIGLTDINKTEFGSDHELSGSGDNPRALVDKI
;
A
#
# COMPACT_ATOMS: atom_id res chain seq x y z
N MET A 1 -9.56 10.02 8.33
CA MET A 1 -10.16 8.75 8.77
C MET A 1 -9.75 7.71 7.75
N ALA A 2 -9.11 6.61 8.14
CA ALA A 2 -8.79 5.53 7.21
C ALA A 2 -10.09 4.96 6.64
N THR A 3 -10.26 5.01 5.32
CA THR A 3 -11.39 4.40 4.62
C THR A 3 -11.21 2.88 4.63
N GLN A 4 -11.71 2.22 5.68
CA GLN A 4 -11.71 0.76 5.78
C GLN A 4 -13.00 0.20 5.17
N SER A 5 -12.84 -0.68 4.19
CA SER A 5 -13.87 -1.61 3.74
C SER A 5 -13.47 -3.01 4.17
N ASP A 6 -14.39 -3.79 4.75
CA ASP A 6 -14.15 -5.18 5.17
C ASP A 6 -13.69 -6.09 4.03
N SER A 7 -13.89 -5.67 2.78
CA SER A 7 -13.45 -6.38 1.58
C SER A 7 -11.97 -6.17 1.21
N TYR A 8 -11.24 -5.27 1.87
CA TYR A 8 -9.87 -4.95 1.49
C TYR A 8 -8.89 -6.00 2.01
N ILE A 9 -8.06 -6.52 1.10
CA ILE A 9 -7.02 -7.51 1.43
C ILE A 9 -5.98 -6.89 2.39
N VAL A 10 -5.48 -5.71 2.03
CA VAL A 10 -4.63 -4.87 2.88
C VAL A 10 -5.36 -3.53 3.10
N PRO A 11 -5.57 -3.08 4.35
CA PRO A 11 -6.20 -1.79 4.63
C PRO A 11 -5.42 -0.61 4.03
N ASP A 12 -6.13 0.44 3.62
CA ASP A 12 -5.46 1.69 3.22
C ASP A 12 -4.82 2.39 4.43
N VAL A 13 -3.74 3.10 4.16
CA VAL A 13 -3.09 4.05 5.08
C VAL A 13 -3.26 5.44 4.51
N LEU A 14 -4.37 6.09 4.88
CA LEU A 14 -4.74 7.41 4.39
C LEU A 14 -5.26 8.28 5.53
N GLU A 15 -4.69 9.46 5.66
CA GLU A 15 -5.11 10.50 6.59
C GLU A 15 -4.92 11.89 6.00
N SER A 16 -5.57 12.89 6.61
CA SER A 16 -5.42 14.28 6.21
C SER A 16 -4.02 14.79 6.53
N GLY A 17 -3.41 15.56 5.64
CA GLY A 17 -2.11 16.20 5.88
C GLY A 17 -0.90 15.35 5.51
N LEU A 18 -1.10 14.22 4.84
CA LEU A 18 -0.01 13.47 4.22
C LEU A 18 0.68 14.32 3.14
N THR A 19 2.00 14.22 3.08
CA THR A 19 2.85 14.86 2.05
C THR A 19 2.81 14.08 0.75
N THR A 20 2.76 12.74 0.82
CA THR A 20 2.74 11.87 -0.36
C THR A 20 1.94 10.60 -0.10
N VAL A 21 1.43 10.00 -1.18
CA VAL A 21 0.75 8.71 -1.14
C VAL A 21 1.34 7.81 -2.22
N PHE A 22 1.84 6.64 -1.84
CA PHE A 22 2.23 5.61 -2.80
C PHE A 22 1.01 4.75 -3.13
N CYS A 23 0.70 4.66 -4.43
CA CYS A 23 -0.39 3.87 -4.95
C CYS A 23 0.16 2.69 -5.76
N GLY A 24 0.02 1.47 -5.24
CA GLY A 24 0.32 0.24 -5.95
C GLY A 24 -0.83 -0.18 -6.88
N ARG A 25 -0.62 -1.25 -7.65
CA ARG A 25 -1.69 -1.84 -8.46
C ARG A 25 -2.57 -2.77 -7.62
N ALA A 26 -1.98 -3.81 -7.06
CA ALA A 26 -2.61 -4.79 -6.19
C ALA A 26 -1.55 -5.44 -5.27
N PRO A 27 -1.94 -6.05 -4.15
CA PRO A 27 -1.03 -6.84 -3.33
C PRO A 27 -0.45 -8.04 -4.10
N SER A 28 0.84 -8.32 -3.88
CA SER A 28 1.42 -9.62 -4.22
C SER A 28 0.81 -10.74 -3.34
N PRO A 29 0.92 -12.02 -3.73
CA PRO A 29 0.49 -13.13 -2.87
C PRO A 29 1.08 -13.09 -1.46
N GLU A 30 2.36 -12.73 -1.32
CA GLU A 30 3.00 -12.62 -0.01
C GLU A 30 2.48 -11.41 0.79
N SER A 31 2.23 -10.28 0.12
CA SER A 31 1.58 -9.11 0.71
C SER A 31 0.17 -9.40 1.20
N ALA A 32 -0.61 -10.14 0.42
CA ALA A 32 -1.95 -10.57 0.79
C ALA A 32 -1.92 -11.49 2.01
N ARG A 33 -1.02 -12.49 2.00
CA ARG A 33 -0.82 -13.44 3.10
C ARG A 33 -0.43 -12.75 4.41
N ARG A 34 0.49 -11.77 4.34
CA ARG A 34 0.98 -11.01 5.50
C ARG A 34 0.08 -9.84 5.87
N ARG A 35 -0.94 -9.52 5.06
CA ARG A 35 -1.76 -8.30 5.17
C ARG A 35 -0.90 -7.04 5.30
N ALA A 36 0.12 -6.95 4.46
CA ALA A 36 1.16 -5.92 4.51
C ALA A 36 1.58 -5.46 3.10
N TYR A 37 1.97 -4.20 2.96
CA TYR A 37 2.40 -3.64 1.68
C TYR A 37 3.83 -4.06 1.31
N TYR A 38 4.04 -4.31 0.01
CA TYR A 38 5.37 -4.57 -0.56
C TYR A 38 6.19 -5.63 0.20
N ALA A 39 5.53 -6.71 0.63
CA ALA A 39 6.08 -7.67 1.58
C ALA A 39 6.89 -8.82 0.94
N HIS A 40 6.91 -8.89 -0.39
CA HIS A 40 7.70 -9.87 -1.13
C HIS A 40 9.20 -9.54 -1.02
N PHE A 41 10.06 -10.54 -0.80
CA PHE A 41 11.49 -10.34 -0.51
C PHE A 41 12.28 -9.59 -1.61
N SER A 42 11.85 -9.72 -2.87
CA SER A 42 12.50 -9.02 -3.98
C SER A 42 12.03 -7.56 -4.15
N ASN A 43 11.01 -7.14 -3.41
CA ASN A 43 10.52 -5.77 -3.46
C ASN A 43 11.41 -4.87 -2.60
N LYS A 44 11.96 -3.83 -3.24
CA LYS A 44 12.90 -2.89 -2.60
C LYS A 44 12.25 -1.66 -1.99
N PHE A 45 10.92 -1.59 -1.93
CA PHE A 45 10.21 -0.39 -1.46
C PHE A 45 10.72 0.09 -0.10
N TRP A 46 10.81 -0.80 0.88
CA TRP A 46 11.23 -0.46 2.24
C TRP A 46 12.70 -0.07 2.35
N GLU A 47 13.58 -0.73 1.60
CA GLU A 47 15.01 -0.40 1.47
C GLU A 47 15.16 1.02 0.88
N ILE A 48 14.52 1.28 -0.26
CA ILE A 48 14.58 2.57 -0.96
C ILE A 48 13.99 3.70 -0.11
N LEU A 49 12.93 3.43 0.65
CA LEU A 49 12.31 4.44 1.51
C LEU A 49 13.28 4.92 2.60
N ALA A 50 14.05 4.02 3.19
CA ALA A 50 15.08 4.35 4.16
C ALA A 50 16.29 5.03 3.50
N GLU A 51 16.80 4.48 2.40
CA GLU A 51 17.97 5.01 1.71
C GLU A 51 17.75 6.42 1.13
N SER A 52 16.52 6.73 0.74
CA SER A 52 16.13 8.07 0.28
C SER A 52 15.95 9.09 1.42
N GLY A 53 16.00 8.64 2.68
CA GLY A 53 15.75 9.49 3.85
C GLY A 53 14.28 9.85 4.08
N LEU A 54 13.35 9.18 3.39
CA LEU A 54 11.91 9.35 3.63
C LEU A 54 11.46 8.72 4.95
N THR A 55 12.18 7.70 5.43
CA THR A 55 12.09 7.20 6.80
C THR A 55 13.46 7.20 7.47
N GLU A 56 13.49 7.35 8.79
CA GLU A 56 14.74 7.39 9.57
C GLU A 56 15.48 6.04 9.60
N ARG A 57 14.75 4.95 9.34
CA ARG A 57 15.23 3.57 9.27
C ARG A 57 14.40 2.78 8.26
N GLN A 58 14.89 1.60 7.88
CA GLN A 58 14.07 0.62 7.19
C GLN A 58 12.99 0.08 8.14
N LEU A 59 11.74 0.11 7.66
CA LEU A 59 10.59 -0.47 8.34
C LEU A 59 10.35 -1.88 7.80
N ASP A 60 9.82 -2.76 8.65
CA ASP A 60 9.29 -4.05 8.18
C ASP A 60 7.95 -3.84 7.49
N PRO A 61 7.55 -4.71 6.54
CA PRO A 61 6.26 -4.62 5.87
C PRO A 61 5.07 -4.49 6.82
N GLU A 62 5.09 -5.15 7.97
CA GLU A 62 4.04 -5.11 9.01
C GLU A 62 3.95 -3.76 9.73
N ASP A 63 5.03 -2.98 9.73
CA ASP A 63 5.11 -1.66 10.36
C ASP A 63 4.52 -0.55 9.45
N TYR A 64 3.94 -0.89 8.30
CA TYR A 64 3.44 0.09 7.31
C TYR A 64 2.45 1.12 7.87
N ALA A 65 1.70 0.77 8.92
CA ALA A 65 0.79 1.69 9.60
C ALA A 65 1.50 2.85 10.32
N LEU A 66 2.83 2.81 10.48
CA LEU A 66 3.64 3.89 11.03
C LEU A 66 3.97 4.99 10.01
N LEU A 67 3.81 4.72 8.71
CA LEU A 67 4.16 5.65 7.64
C LEU A 67 3.52 7.04 7.71
N PRO A 68 2.30 7.22 8.25
CA PRO A 68 1.74 8.56 8.39
C PRO A 68 2.57 9.50 9.29
N ARG A 69 3.35 8.95 10.22
CA ARG A 69 4.32 9.74 11.04
C ARG A 69 5.39 10.42 10.19
N TYR A 70 5.63 9.93 8.98
CA TYR A 70 6.56 10.47 8.00
C TYR A 70 5.83 11.26 6.90
N GLY A 71 4.51 11.47 7.03
CA GLY A 71 3.68 12.12 6.01
C GLY A 71 3.43 11.24 4.77
N ILE A 72 3.51 9.91 4.92
CA ILE A 72 3.40 8.96 3.81
C ILE A 72 2.15 8.09 3.97
N GLY A 73 1.32 8.04 2.91
CA GLY A 73 0.20 7.13 2.79
C GLY A 73 0.45 5.97 1.83
N LEU A 74 -0.37 4.93 1.95
CA LEU A 74 -0.36 3.74 1.09
C LEU A 74 -1.79 3.36 0.67
N THR A 75 -1.94 3.00 -0.60
CA THR A 75 -3.18 2.43 -1.16
C THR A 75 -2.83 1.58 -2.38
N ASP A 76 -3.80 0.82 -2.89
CA ASP A 76 -3.71 0.18 -4.20
C ASP A 76 -4.91 0.58 -5.06
N ILE A 77 -4.75 0.49 -6.39
CA ILE A 77 -5.83 0.64 -7.36
C ILE A 77 -6.85 -0.49 -7.20
N ASN A 78 -6.38 -1.71 -6.96
CA ASN A 78 -7.18 -2.91 -6.74
C ASN A 78 -7.03 -3.37 -5.29
N LYS A 79 -8.12 -3.26 -4.54
CA LYS A 79 -8.14 -3.54 -3.10
C LYS A 79 -8.67 -4.94 -2.78
N THR A 80 -9.23 -5.64 -3.77
CA THR A 80 -10.03 -6.86 -3.59
C THR A 80 -9.43 -8.10 -4.24
N GLU A 81 -8.44 -7.93 -5.11
CA GLU A 81 -7.68 -9.02 -5.73
C GLU A 81 -6.19 -8.92 -5.38
N PHE A 82 -5.47 -10.05 -5.45
CA PHE A 82 -4.03 -10.12 -5.30
C PHE A 82 -3.46 -11.10 -6.32
N GLY A 83 -2.20 -10.93 -6.72
CA GLY A 83 -1.56 -11.77 -7.72
C GLY A 83 -0.56 -11.02 -8.56
N SER A 84 0.00 -11.69 -9.57
CA SER A 84 0.75 -11.02 -10.61
C SER A 84 -0.18 -10.25 -11.55
N ASP A 85 0.32 -9.20 -12.18
CA ASP A 85 -0.46 -8.33 -13.08
C ASP A 85 -1.23 -9.07 -14.20
N HIS A 86 -0.74 -10.24 -14.63
CA HIS A 86 -1.38 -11.06 -15.66
C HIS A 86 -2.55 -11.90 -15.14
N GLU A 87 -2.66 -12.10 -13.83
CA GLU A 87 -3.71 -12.90 -13.17
C GLU A 87 -4.87 -12.03 -12.70
N LEU A 88 -4.67 -10.72 -12.56
CA LEU A 88 -5.70 -9.78 -12.12
C LEU A 88 -6.77 -9.61 -13.20
N SER A 89 -8.04 -9.59 -12.80
CA SER A 89 -9.16 -9.60 -13.75
C SER A 89 -9.37 -8.26 -14.46
N GLY A 90 -8.60 -7.23 -14.10
CA GLY A 90 -8.76 -5.84 -14.54
C GLY A 90 -10.04 -5.18 -14.01
N SER A 91 -11.10 -5.95 -13.74
CA SER A 91 -12.37 -5.47 -13.20
C SER A 91 -12.31 -5.09 -11.72
N GLY A 92 -11.30 -5.58 -10.98
CA GLY A 92 -11.02 -5.16 -9.61
C GLY A 92 -10.32 -3.80 -9.50
N ASP A 93 -9.82 -3.26 -10.60
CA ASP A 93 -9.11 -1.97 -10.60
C ASP A 93 -10.12 -0.81 -10.48
N ASN A 94 -9.99 0.02 -9.44
CA ASN A 94 -10.84 1.18 -9.22
C ASN A 94 -10.01 2.47 -9.04
N PRO A 95 -9.42 2.99 -10.14
CA PRO A 95 -8.59 4.19 -10.06
C PRO A 95 -9.39 5.44 -9.67
N ARG A 96 -10.70 5.48 -9.93
CA ARG A 96 -11.54 6.62 -9.56
C ARG A 96 -11.70 6.73 -8.04
N ALA A 97 -11.80 5.61 -7.34
CA ALA A 97 -11.82 5.61 -5.88
C ALA A 97 -10.55 6.18 -5.25
N LEU A 98 -9.43 6.28 -5.98
CA LEU A 98 -8.26 6.99 -5.50
C LEU A 98 -8.55 8.49 -5.33
N VAL A 99 -9.29 9.10 -6.25
CA VAL A 99 -9.64 10.54 -6.16
C VAL A 99 -10.53 10.81 -4.94
N ASP A 100 -11.44 9.90 -4.63
CA ASP A 100 -12.35 10.05 -3.48
C ASP A 100 -11.64 9.82 -2.13
N LYS A 101 -10.40 9.31 -2.16
CA LYS A 101 -9.60 8.93 -0.99
C LYS A 101 -8.60 10.01 -0.53
N ILE A 102 -8.32 11.02 -1.34
CA ILE A 102 -7.31 12.07 -1.10
C ILE A 102 -7.93 13.44 -0.93
#